data_AF-A0A9K3NC14-F1
#
_entry.id   AF-A0A9K3NC14-F1
#
_cell.length_a   1.000
_cell.length_b   1.000
_cell.length_c   1.000
_cell.angle_alpha   90.00
_cell.angle_beta   90.00
_cell.angle_gamma   90.00
#
_symmetry.space_group_name_H-M   'P 1'
#
loop_
_entity.id
_entity.type
_entity.pdbx_description
1 polymer ?
#
loop_
_entity_poly.entity_id
_entity_poly.type
_entity_poly.pdbx_seq_one_letter_code
_entity_poly.pdbx_strand_id
1 'polypeptide(L)'
;MSEISLFKYICQNIIEGFLFTGDTAKTIGRSIDFQYEDARSLFYEDFKPLQEGEKGIVSKIFQLKRNFRTDAAIIALAQSVIELVYYYFPLTIDVLDSETSSICGETSILLEPDSDDNAIMTIFGGNEGDAGPGGFGAQ
;
A
#
# COMPACT_ATOMS: atom_id res chain seq x y z
N MET A 1 -8.35 13.91 -11.48
CA MET A 1 -9.66 13.86 -12.19
C MET A 1 -9.49 13.60 -13.68
N SER A 2 -8.47 14.18 -14.31
CA SER A 2 -8.08 13.89 -15.71
C SER A 2 -7.80 12.41 -15.96
N GLU A 3 -7.15 11.75 -15.01
CA GLU A 3 -6.71 10.35 -15.10
C GLU A 3 -7.91 9.40 -15.10
N ILE A 4 -8.86 9.63 -14.19
CA ILE A 4 -10.09 8.84 -14.07
C ILE A 4 -10.95 9.00 -15.32
N SER A 5 -11.04 10.24 -15.84
CA SER A 5 -11.76 10.53 -17.10
C SER A 5 -11.12 9.82 -18.29
N LEU A 6 -9.77 9.80 -18.35
CA LEU A 6 -9.03 9.07 -19.37
C LEU A 6 -9.27 7.56 -19.29
N PHE A 7 -9.27 6.98 -18.08
CA PHE A 7 -9.60 5.57 -17.88
C PHE A 7 -11.00 5.24 -18.39
N LYS A 8 -12.01 6.05 -18.04
CA LYS A 8 -13.39 5.91 -18.53
C LYS A 8 -13.48 6.02 -20.06
N TYR A 9 -12.67 6.86 -20.68
CA TYR A 9 -12.63 6.99 -22.13
C TYR A 9 -12.00 5.76 -22.82
N ILE A 10 -10.91 5.22 -22.26
CA ILE A 10 -10.18 4.09 -22.84
C ILE A 10 -10.93 2.77 -22.63
N CYS A 11 -11.51 2.55 -21.44
CA CYS A 11 -12.21 1.32 -21.12
C CYS A 11 -13.73 1.49 -21.21
N GLN A 12 -14.31 0.94 -22.27
CA GLN A 12 -15.76 0.97 -22.49
C GLN A 12 -16.52 -0.01 -21.57
N ASN A 13 -15.86 -1.06 -21.08
CA ASN A 13 -16.41 -1.97 -20.08
C ASN A 13 -16.19 -1.43 -18.67
N ILE A 14 -17.01 -0.46 -18.28
CA ILE A 14 -16.94 0.15 -16.95
C ILE A 14 -17.38 -0.79 -15.81
N ILE A 15 -18.05 -1.90 -16.12
CA ILE A 15 -18.62 -2.81 -15.12
C ILE A 15 -17.57 -3.81 -14.63
N GLU A 16 -16.82 -4.44 -15.54
CA GLU A 16 -15.83 -5.49 -15.20
C GLU A 16 -14.42 -5.18 -15.70
N GLY A 17 -14.24 -4.10 -16.46
CA GLY A 17 -12.96 -3.78 -17.11
C GLY A 17 -11.92 -3.15 -16.20
N PHE A 18 -12.25 -2.87 -14.94
CA PHE A 18 -11.32 -2.29 -13.98
C PHE A 18 -11.12 -3.21 -12.77
N LEU A 19 -9.85 -3.48 -12.47
CA LEU A 19 -9.41 -4.10 -11.24
C LEU A 19 -8.36 -3.20 -10.61
N PHE A 20 -8.69 -2.64 -9.44
CA PHE A 20 -7.77 -1.84 -8.66
C PHE A 20 -7.03 -2.74 -7.67
N THR A 21 -5.77 -2.40 -7.41
CA THR A 21 -4.88 -3.12 -6.50
C THR A 21 -3.98 -2.08 -5.84
N GLY A 22 -3.64 -2.27 -4.58
CA GLY A 22 -2.81 -1.33 -3.84
C GLY A 22 -2.61 -1.76 -2.40
N ASP A 23 -1.79 -0.97 -1.70
CA ASP A 23 -1.48 -1.11 -0.29
C ASP A 23 -1.38 0.30 0.30
N THR A 24 -2.34 0.67 1.14
CA THR A 24 -2.46 2.02 1.70
C THR A 24 -1.44 2.29 2.81
N ALA A 25 -0.91 1.26 3.47
CA ALA A 25 0.20 1.44 4.42
C ALA A 25 1.49 1.90 3.72
N LYS A 26 1.70 1.51 2.45
CA LYS A 26 2.87 1.94 1.66
C LYS A 26 2.80 3.41 1.23
N THR A 27 1.63 4.05 1.25
CA THR A 27 1.47 5.42 0.73
C THR A 27 1.67 6.51 1.78
N ILE A 28 1.67 6.15 3.07
CA ILE A 28 1.85 7.07 4.21
C ILE A 28 3.12 7.93 4.04
N GLY A 29 4.24 7.34 3.59
CA GLY A 29 5.51 8.06 3.46
C GLY A 29 5.57 9.11 2.35
N ARG A 30 4.58 9.16 1.44
CA ARG A 30 4.57 10.07 0.28
C ARG A 30 3.53 11.19 0.38
N SER A 31 2.93 11.40 1.56
CA SER A 31 1.83 12.36 1.75
C SER A 31 0.62 12.08 0.84
N ILE A 32 0.44 10.81 0.48
CA ILE A 32 -0.73 10.35 -0.25
C ILE A 32 -1.59 9.60 0.77
N ASP A 33 -2.43 10.37 1.44
CA ASP A 33 -3.37 9.87 2.43
C ASP A 33 -4.70 9.58 1.72
N PHE A 34 -4.96 8.31 1.44
CA PHE A 34 -6.28 7.88 0.99
C PHE A 34 -6.57 6.47 1.50
N GLN A 35 -7.83 6.24 1.84
CA GLN A 35 -8.33 4.90 2.08
C GLN A 35 -8.80 4.30 0.76
N TYR A 36 -8.65 2.99 0.60
CA TYR A 36 -9.17 2.28 -0.55
C TYR A 36 -10.68 2.44 -0.69
N GLU A 37 -11.41 2.59 0.42
CA GLU A 37 -12.83 2.95 0.41
C GLU A 37 -13.11 4.34 -0.22
N ASP A 38 -12.21 5.31 -0.08
CA ASP A 38 -12.33 6.62 -0.74
C ASP A 38 -12.18 6.49 -2.25
N ALA A 39 -11.17 5.73 -2.69
CA ALA A 39 -10.96 5.44 -4.10
C ALA A 39 -12.17 4.69 -4.68
N ARG A 40 -12.67 3.68 -3.97
CA ARG A 40 -13.85 2.91 -4.36
C ARG A 40 -15.10 3.77 -4.48
N SER A 41 -15.31 4.69 -3.55
CA SER A 41 -16.42 5.64 -3.59
C SER A 41 -16.33 6.59 -4.78
N LEU A 42 -15.13 7.14 -5.04
CA LEU A 42 -14.88 8.00 -6.19
C LEU A 42 -15.15 7.27 -7.51
N PHE A 43 -14.66 6.04 -7.66
CA PHE A 43 -14.90 5.24 -8.86
C PHE A 43 -16.38 4.84 -9.00
N TYR A 44 -17.08 4.58 -7.89
CA TYR A 44 -18.50 4.31 -7.95
C TYR A 44 -19.30 5.52 -8.49
N GLU A 45 -19.01 6.72 -8.01
CA GLU A 45 -19.70 7.94 -8.45
C GLU A 45 -19.37 8.30 -9.91
N ASP A 46 -18.08 8.26 -10.29
CA ASP A 46 -17.65 8.65 -11.65
C ASP A 46 -18.04 7.64 -12.73
N PHE A 47 -18.17 6.35 -12.39
CA PHE A 47 -18.50 5.27 -13.33
C PHE A 47 -19.95 4.79 -13.20
N LYS A 48 -20.77 5.43 -12.38
CA LYS A 48 -22.21 5.14 -12.31
C LYS A 48 -22.83 5.25 -13.72
N PRO A 49 -23.54 4.21 -14.21
CA PRO A 49 -24.21 4.31 -15.50
C PRO A 49 -25.22 5.46 -15.48
N LEU A 50 -25.22 6.27 -16.55
CA LEU A 50 -26.13 7.41 -16.73
C LEU A 50 -27.59 6.99 -16.96
N GLN A 51 -27.86 5.69 -17.18
CA GLN A 51 -29.21 5.19 -17.43
C GLN A 51 -29.97 4.98 -16.12
N GLU A 52 -31.14 5.62 -16.01
CA GLU A 52 -32.06 5.44 -14.90
C GLU A 52 -32.49 3.98 -14.79
N GLY A 53 -32.15 3.33 -13.68
CA GLY A 53 -32.62 1.99 -13.33
C GLY A 53 -31.53 0.93 -13.15
N GLU A 54 -30.31 1.16 -13.65
CA GLU A 54 -29.18 0.26 -13.42
C GLU A 54 -28.51 0.58 -12.08
N LYS A 55 -28.57 -0.36 -11.14
CA LYS A 55 -27.80 -0.25 -9.90
C LYS A 55 -26.33 -0.38 -10.24
N GLY A 56 -25.54 0.67 -10.02
CA GLY A 56 -24.09 0.61 -10.15
C GLY A 56 -23.53 -0.56 -9.33
N ILE A 57 -22.59 -1.30 -9.90
CA ILE A 57 -21.93 -2.41 -9.22
C ILE A 57 -20.79 -1.85 -8.39
N VAL A 58 -20.89 -2.00 -7.07
CA VAL A 58 -19.80 -1.66 -6.17
C VAL A 58 -18.81 -2.82 -6.16
N SER A 59 -17.56 -2.57 -6.53
CA SER A 59 -16.51 -3.60 -6.52
C SER A 59 -16.34 -4.19 -5.12
N LYS A 60 -16.10 -5.51 -5.04
CA LYS A 60 -15.80 -6.19 -3.77
C LYS A 60 -14.31 -6.03 -3.46
N ILE A 61 -13.98 -5.73 -2.21
CA ILE A 61 -12.60 -5.73 -1.75
C ILE A 61 -12.17 -7.18 -1.52
N PHE A 62 -11.04 -7.55 -2.09
CA PHE A 62 -10.40 -8.84 -1.88
C PHE A 62 -8.99 -8.62 -1.35
N GLN A 63 -8.75 -9.06 -0.11
CA GLN A 63 -7.46 -8.88 0.55
C GLN A 63 -6.54 -10.08 0.32
N LEU A 64 -5.32 -9.82 -0.15
CA LEU A 64 -4.25 -10.81 -0.25
C LEU A 64 -3.49 -10.91 1.07
N LYS A 65 -3.88 -11.85 1.93
CA LYS A 65 -3.35 -11.97 3.30
C LYS A 65 -2.08 -12.81 3.42
N ARG A 66 -1.64 -13.46 2.35
CA ARG A 66 -0.51 -14.39 2.42
C ARG A 66 0.70 -13.82 1.70
N ASN A 67 1.75 -13.59 2.47
CA ASN A 67 3.02 -13.12 1.98
C ASN A 67 3.92 -14.34 1.70
N PHE A 68 4.41 -14.42 0.46
CA PHE A 68 5.28 -15.49 -0.01
C PHE A 68 6.73 -15.05 -0.20
N ARG A 69 7.07 -13.82 0.21
CA ARG A 69 8.39 -13.22 0.01
C ARG A 69 9.06 -12.82 1.31
N THR A 70 8.27 -12.48 2.32
CA THR A 70 8.75 -11.97 3.61
C THR A 70 8.64 -13.03 4.70
N ASP A 71 9.63 -13.03 5.60
CA ASP A 71 9.67 -13.86 6.79
C ASP A 71 8.50 -13.57 7.76
N ALA A 72 7.99 -14.60 8.43
CA ALA A 72 6.93 -14.46 9.44
C ALA A 72 7.30 -13.52 10.60
N ALA A 73 8.56 -13.53 11.06
CA ALA A 73 9.03 -12.63 12.13
C ALA A 73 9.05 -11.17 11.67
N ILE A 74 9.48 -10.90 10.44
CA ILE A 74 9.46 -9.54 9.85
C ILE A 74 8.02 -9.05 9.69
N ILE A 75 7.11 -9.93 9.26
CA ILE A 75 5.68 -9.59 9.17
C ILE A 75 5.10 -9.29 10.55
N ALA A 76 5.44 -10.08 11.57
CA ALA A 76 4.97 -9.82 12.93
C ALA A 76 5.48 -8.46 13.46
N LEU A 77 6.75 -8.12 13.17
CA LEU A 77 7.29 -6.81 13.50
C LEU A 77 6.56 -5.68 12.77
N ALA A 78 6.36 -5.81 11.45
CA ALA A 78 5.62 -4.83 10.67
C ALA A 78 4.18 -4.66 11.19
N GLN A 79 3.49 -5.76 11.49
CA GLN A 79 2.14 -5.76 12.06
C GLN A 79 2.08 -5.00 13.39
N SER A 80 3.09 -5.11 14.25
CA SER A 80 3.15 -4.36 15.51
C SER A 80 3.18 -2.84 15.31
N VAL A 81 3.82 -2.37 14.22
CA VAL A 81 3.83 -0.94 13.85
C VAL A 81 2.48 -0.54 13.25
N ILE A 82 1.92 -1.37 12.36
CA ILE A 82 0.62 -1.11 11.74
C ILE A 82 -0.50 -1.02 12.79
N GLU A 83 -0.48 -1.83 13.84
CA GLU A 83 -1.43 -1.74 14.95
C GLU A 83 -1.40 -0.38 15.66
N LEU A 84 -0.20 0.21 15.81
CA LEU A 84 -0.06 1.56 16.34
C LEU A 84 -0.64 2.61 15.38
N VAL A 85 -0.44 2.43 14.06
CA VAL A 85 -1.03 3.31 13.04
C VAL A 85 -2.56 3.22 13.09
N TYR A 86 -3.14 2.03 13.16
CA TYR A 86 -4.59 1.86 13.31
C TYR A 86 -5.14 2.53 14.57
N TYR A 87 -4.38 2.49 15.67
CA TYR A 87 -4.82 3.08 16.94
C TYR A 87 -4.74 4.62 16.94
N TYR A 88 -3.60 5.18 16.55
CA TYR A 88 -3.35 6.63 16.65
C TYR A 88 -3.81 7.41 15.41
N PHE A 89 -3.87 6.77 14.24
CA PHE A 89 -4.21 7.37 12.96
C PHE A 89 -5.26 6.54 12.19
N PRO A 90 -6.42 6.24 12.79
CA PRO A 90 -7.41 5.33 12.20
C PRO A 90 -8.02 5.82 10.87
N LEU A 91 -7.79 7.09 10.49
CA LEU A 91 -8.32 7.68 9.27
C LEU A 91 -7.30 7.75 8.13
N THR A 92 -6.04 7.37 8.35
CA THR A 92 -4.99 7.51 7.33
C THR A 92 -4.85 6.29 6.42
N ILE A 93 -5.27 5.10 6.87
CA ILE A 93 -5.19 3.85 6.12
C ILE A 93 -6.40 2.95 6.37
N ASP A 94 -6.67 2.02 5.46
CA ASP A 94 -7.70 1.00 5.65
C ASP A 94 -7.28 0.00 6.73
N VAL A 95 -8.22 -0.40 7.58
CA VAL A 95 -8.01 -1.48 8.53
C VAL A 95 -8.14 -2.82 7.80
N LEU A 96 -6.99 -3.46 7.60
CA LEU A 96 -6.85 -4.75 6.93
C LEU A 96 -6.48 -5.85 7.93
N ASP A 97 -6.85 -7.10 7.62
CA ASP A 97 -6.42 -8.25 8.42
C ASP A 97 -4.90 -8.42 8.37
N SER A 98 -4.29 -8.95 9.43
CA SER A 98 -2.85 -9.21 9.47
C SER A 98 -2.40 -10.11 8.31
N GLU A 99 -1.26 -9.77 7.70
CA GLU A 99 -0.58 -10.67 6.79
C GLU A 99 -0.04 -11.91 7.52
N THR A 100 0.11 -13.01 6.78
CA THR A 100 0.66 -14.27 7.27
C THR A 100 1.71 -14.78 6.30
N SER A 101 2.75 -15.44 6.81
CA SER A 101 3.77 -16.11 6.00
C SER A 101 4.04 -17.51 6.52
N SER A 102 4.45 -18.40 5.61
CA SER A 102 5.00 -19.71 5.95
C SER A 102 6.52 -19.75 5.88
N ILE A 103 7.17 -18.64 5.52
CA ILE A 103 8.61 -18.54 5.51
C ILE A 103 9.06 -18.37 6.96
N CYS A 104 9.80 -19.35 7.45
CA CYS A 104 10.54 -19.29 8.69
C CYS A 104 12.02 -19.31 8.34
N GLY A 105 12.61 -18.12 8.28
CA GLY A 105 14.01 -17.86 8.03
C GLY A 105 14.78 -17.63 9.32
N GLU A 106 15.97 -17.07 9.18
CA GLU A 106 16.86 -16.80 10.31
C GLU A 106 16.31 -15.66 11.17
N THR A 107 16.66 -15.69 12.47
CA THR A 107 16.26 -14.65 13.40
C THR A 107 16.83 -13.29 12.96
N SER A 108 15.96 -12.30 12.83
CA SER A 108 16.36 -10.94 12.48
C SER A 108 17.28 -10.34 13.55
N ILE A 109 18.30 -9.62 13.13
CA ILE A 109 19.25 -8.92 14.02
C ILE A 109 18.91 -7.44 14.08
N LEU A 110 18.99 -6.86 15.28
CA LEU A 110 18.95 -5.41 15.46
C LEU A 110 20.39 -4.89 15.37
N LEU A 111 20.64 -3.97 14.45
CA LEU A 111 21.93 -3.29 14.33
C LEU A 111 21.84 -1.96 15.07
N GLU A 112 22.68 -1.80 16.09
CA GLU A 112 22.84 -0.55 16.83
C GLU A 112 24.13 0.13 16.33
N PRO A 113 24.07 1.35 15.78
CA PRO A 113 25.28 2.06 15.37
C PRO A 113 26.06 2.54 16.59
N ASP A 114 27.39 2.41 16.53
CA ASP A 114 28.31 2.89 17.58
C ASP A 114 28.46 4.42 17.60
N SER A 115 28.04 5.11 16.53
CA SER A 115 28.06 6.58 16.40
C SER A 115 26.68 7.13 16.06
N ASP A 116 26.49 8.45 16.25
CA ASP A 116 25.28 9.18 15.81
C ASP A 116 25.14 9.23 14.27
N ASP A 117 26.05 8.59 13.53
CA ASP A 117 25.98 8.53 12.07
C ASP A 117 24.83 7.63 11.61
N ASN A 118 24.21 7.99 10.49
CA ASN A 118 23.10 7.24 9.95
C ASN A 118 23.57 5.85 9.45
N ALA A 119 23.33 4.82 10.26
CA ALA A 119 23.67 3.42 9.95
C ALA A 119 23.20 2.98 8.57
N ILE A 120 22.02 3.43 8.14
CA ILE A 120 21.45 3.10 6.82
C ILE A 120 22.33 3.68 5.71
N MET A 121 22.80 4.92 5.86
CA MET A 121 23.72 5.54 4.89
C MET A 121 25.10 4.88 4.91
N THR A 122 25.58 4.45 6.07
CA THR A 122 26.85 3.73 6.17
C THR A 122 26.81 2.38 5.45
N ILE A 123 25.69 1.65 5.55
CA ILE A 123 25.54 0.31 4.98
C ILE A 123 25.11 0.37 3.49
N PHE A 124 24.21 1.30 3.15
CA PHE A 124 23.52 1.35 1.85
C PHE A 124 23.73 2.63 1.06
N GLY A 125 24.46 3.62 1.58
CA GLY A 125 24.80 4.84 0.86
C GLY A 125 25.80 4.56 -0.26
N GLY A 126 25.47 4.97 -1.49
CA GLY A 126 26.43 4.98 -2.60
C GLY A 126 27.53 6.04 -2.40
N ASN A 127 28.62 5.93 -3.15
CA ASN A 127 29.66 6.97 -3.18
C ASN A 127 29.09 8.30 -3.68
N GLU A 128 29.64 9.42 -3.18
CA GLU A 128 29.30 10.80 -3.56
C GLU A 128 29.23 10.98 -5.08
N GLY A 129 28.02 10.94 -5.63
CA GLY A 129 27.78 11.01 -7.07
C GLY A 129 26.53 10.26 -7.52
N ASP A 130 26.09 9.25 -6.76
CA ASP A 130 24.83 8.55 -7.01
C ASP A 130 23.74 9.09 -6.08
N ALA A 131 22.56 9.36 -6.64
CA ALA A 131 21.54 10.20 -6.01
C ALA A 131 20.89 9.56 -4.77
N GLY A 132 21.33 9.98 -3.57
CA GLY A 132 20.64 9.75 -2.28
C GLY A 132 20.53 8.28 -1.85
N PRO A 133 19.99 8.00 -0.65
CA PRO A 133 19.63 6.63 -0.29
C PRO A 133 18.67 6.08 -1.34
N GLY A 134 19.07 5.01 -2.03
CA GLY A 134 18.20 4.30 -2.97
C GLY A 134 16.88 3.97 -2.28
N GLY A 135 15.76 4.32 -2.92
CA GLY A 135 14.44 4.15 -2.31
C GLY A 135 14.23 2.71 -1.85
N PHE A 136 13.98 2.52 -0.55
CA PHE A 136 13.66 1.22 0.01
C PHE A 136 12.18 0.90 -0.22
N GLY A 137 11.88 -0.29 -0.75
CA GLY A 137 10.53 -0.79 -0.92
C GLY A 137 10.23 -1.30 -2.33
N ALA A 138 9.01 -1.80 -2.53
CA ALA A 138 8.49 -2.11 -3.86
C ALA A 138 8.18 -0.80 -4.59
N GLN A 139 8.72 -0.65 -5.80
CA GLN A 139 8.47 0.49 -6.69
C GLN A 139 7.25 0.21 -7.58
#